data_AF-A0A5C8SJ49-F1
#
_entry.id   AF-A0A5C8SJ49-F1
#
_cell.length_a   1.000
_cell.length_b   1.000
_cell.length_c   1.000
_cell.angle_alpha   90.00
_cell.angle_beta   90.00
_cell.angle_gamma   90.00
#
_symmetry.space_group_name_H-M   'P 1'
#
loop_
_entity.id
_entity.type
_entity.pdbx_description
1 polymer ?
#
loop_
_entity_poly.entity_id
_entity_poly.type
_entity_poly.pdbx_seq_one_letter_code
_entity_poly.pdbx_strand_id
1 'polypeptide(L)' 'MKAFRCIPMKTETAERFRCSGHDDFGNALHRVVAEPHKGFPCRHCLRLAEPGETMLLGS' A
#
# COMPACT_ATOMS: atom_id res chain seq x y z
N MET A 1 12.39 -7.10 -25.81
CA MET A 1 11.60 -6.64 -24.63
C MET A 1 12.57 -6.28 -23.52
N LYS A 2 12.39 -5.13 -22.84
CA LYS A 2 13.13 -4.87 -21.59
C LYS A 2 12.46 -5.66 -20.47
N ALA A 3 13.25 -6.32 -19.63
CA ALA A 3 12.73 -6.95 -18.43
C ALA A 3 12.18 -5.88 -17.47
N PHE A 4 11.01 -6.12 -16.91
CA PHE A 4 10.39 -5.29 -15.87
C PHE A 4 10.45 -6.01 -14.54
N ARG A 5 10.75 -5.28 -13.46
CA ARG A 5 10.80 -5.82 -12.10
C ARG A 5 10.19 -4.84 -11.10
N CYS A 6 9.23 -5.31 -10.31
CA CYS A 6 8.75 -4.60 -9.13
C CYS A 6 9.71 -4.82 -7.96
N ILE A 7 10.06 -3.75 -7.25
CA ILE A 7 10.88 -3.80 -6.03
C ILE A 7 10.00 -3.36 -4.86
N PRO A 8 9.97 -4.11 -3.74
CA PRO A 8 9.15 -3.75 -2.60
C PRO A 8 9.60 -2.42 -1.99
N MET A 9 8.64 -1.63 -1.51
CA MET A 9 8.99 -0.48 -0.66
C MET A 9 9.59 -0.96 0.65
N LYS A 10 10.53 -0.18 1.16
CA LYS A 10 11.19 -0.39 2.46
C LYS A 10 10.17 -0.55 3.59
N THR A 11 10.42 -1.48 4.49
CA THR A 11 9.56 -1.75 5.65
C THR A 11 9.38 -0.51 6.51
N GLU A 12 10.45 0.25 6.71
CA GLU A 12 10.47 1.46 7.52
C GLU A 12 9.55 2.54 6.94
N THR A 13 9.47 2.64 5.61
CA THR A 13 8.53 3.55 4.95
C THR A 13 7.08 3.12 5.17
N ALA A 14 6.80 1.82 5.06
CA ALA A 14 5.45 1.30 5.26
C ALA A 14 5.01 1.44 6.73
N GLU A 15 5.91 1.21 7.68
CA GLU A 15 5.68 1.43 9.10
C GLU A 15 5.45 2.91 9.41
N ARG A 16 6.27 3.81 8.86
CA ARG A 16 6.04 5.26 9.00
C ARG A 16 4.62 5.63 8.58
N PHE A 17 4.16 5.16 7.41
CA PHE A 17 2.80 5.42 6.93
C PHE A 17 1.73 4.84 7.84
N ARG A 18 1.91 3.62 8.37
CA ARG A 18 0.97 3.01 9.33
C ARG A 18 0.89 3.80 10.63
N CYS A 19 2.01 4.31 11.11
CA CYS A 19 2.11 5.04 12.37
C CYS A 19 1.64 6.50 12.24
N SER A 20 2.06 7.20 11.19
CA SER A 20 1.74 8.62 11.00
C SER A 20 0.34 8.83 10.43
N GLY A 21 -0.17 7.89 9.63
CA GLY A 21 -1.38 8.09 8.83
C GLY A 21 -1.22 9.14 7.73
N HIS A 22 0.01 9.56 7.41
CA HIS A 22 0.31 10.57 6.40
C HIS A 22 1.39 10.09 5.42
N ASP A 23 1.30 10.53 4.17
CA ASP A 23 2.31 10.28 3.15
C ASP A 23 3.53 11.24 3.25
N ASP A 24 4.45 11.14 2.30
CA ASP A 24 5.68 11.96 2.27
C ASP A 24 5.43 13.44 1.96
N PHE A 25 4.25 13.79 1.47
CA PHE A 25 3.82 15.17 1.20
C PHE A 25 2.94 15.72 2.34
N GLY A 26 2.71 14.94 3.40
CA GLY A 26 1.85 15.32 4.52
C GLY A 26 0.35 15.17 4.23
N ASN A 27 -0.04 14.48 3.15
CA ASN A 27 -1.46 14.18 2.91
C ASN A 27 -1.90 13.03 3.81
N ALA A 28 -3.14 13.09 4.29
CA ALA A 28 -3.74 11.99 5.04
C ALA A 28 -3.91 10.75 4.15
N LEU A 29 -3.54 9.59 4.70
CA LEU A 29 -3.76 8.30 4.06
C LEU A 29 -5.21 7.85 4.27
N HIS A 30 -5.83 7.41 3.18
CA HIS A 30 -7.17 6.81 3.22
C HIS A 30 -7.07 5.39 3.73
N ARG A 31 -7.92 5.04 4.69
CA ARG A 31 -8.08 3.66 5.18
C ARG A 31 -9.26 3.02 4.47
N VAL A 32 -8.98 2.00 3.66
CA VAL A 32 -9.99 1.29 2.88
C VAL A 32 -9.94 -0.19 3.23
N VAL A 33 -11.11 -0.82 3.38
CA VAL A 33 -11.21 -2.28 3.53
C VAL A 33 -11.24 -2.89 2.14
N ALA A 34 -10.38 -3.87 1.89
CA ALA A 34 -10.31 -4.54 0.60
C ALA A 34 -11.62 -5.25 0.30
N GLU A 35 -12.27 -4.83 -0.79
CA GLU A 35 -13.48 -5.46 -1.32
C GLU A 35 -13.15 -6.70 -2.16
N PRO A 36 -14.01 -7.72 -2.19
CA PRO A 36 -13.94 -8.79 -3.17
C PRO A 36 -13.90 -8.23 -4.61
N HIS A 37 -13.19 -8.91 -5.50
CA HIS A 37 -13.08 -8.58 -6.93
C HIS A 37 -12.39 -7.25 -7.30
N LYS A 38 -11.93 -6.46 -6.32
CA LYS A 38 -11.05 -5.30 -6.55
C LYS A 38 -9.59 -5.65 -6.25
N GLY A 39 -8.68 -5.12 -7.07
CA GLY A 39 -7.24 -5.31 -6.88
C GLY A 39 -6.66 -4.22 -5.98
N PHE A 40 -6.14 -4.61 -4.81
CA PHE A 40 -5.38 -3.73 -3.93
C PHE A 40 -3.91 -4.21 -3.85
N PRO A 41 -3.07 -3.87 -4.85
CA PRO A 41 -1.66 -4.29 -4.84
C PRO A 41 -0.88 -3.54 -3.75
N CYS A 42 -0.35 -4.28 -2.80
CA CYS A 42 0.46 -3.71 -1.73
C CYS A 42 1.88 -3.43 -2.22
N ARG A 43 2.32 -2.18 -2.13
CA ARG A 43 3.69 -1.78 -2.51
C ARG A 43 4.77 -2.35 -1.59
N HIS A 44 4.40 -2.75 -0.37
CA HIS A 44 5.33 -3.25 0.64
C HIS A 44 5.63 -4.74 0.50
N CYS A 45 4.60 -5.58 0.50
CA CYS A 45 4.77 -7.03 0.41
C CYS A 45 4.63 -7.58 -1.02
N LEU A 46 4.29 -6.74 -2.00
CA LEU A 46 4.08 -7.11 -3.41
C LEU A 46 3.04 -8.22 -3.62
N ARG A 47 2.12 -8.39 -2.67
CA ARG A 47 0.92 -9.22 -2.80
C ARG A 47 -0.33 -8.36 -2.98
N LEU A 48 -1.36 -8.96 -3.55
CA LEU A 48 -2.71 -8.42 -3.49
C LEU A 48 -3.25 -8.55 -2.06
N ALA A 49 -4.05 -7.58 -1.64
CA ALA A 49 -4.81 -7.69 -0.40
C ALA A 49 -5.88 -8.78 -0.52
N GLU A 50 -6.13 -9.46 0.59
CA GLU A 50 -7.29 -10.35 0.73
C GLU A 50 -8.53 -9.55 1.15
N PRO A 51 -9.74 -9.97 0.75
CA PRO A 51 -10.96 -9.30 1.17
C PRO A 51 -11.05 -9.17 2.70
N GLY A 52 -11.38 -7.98 3.19
CA GLY A 52 -11.43 -7.65 4.62
C GLY A 52 -10.13 -7.08 5.20
N GLU A 53 -9.01 -7.15 4.50
CA GLU A 53 -7.77 -6.50 4.95
C GLU A 53 -7.88 -4.97 4.85
N THR A 54 -7.30 -4.25 5.82
CA THR A 54 -7.21 -2.79 5.77
C THR A 54 -6.01 -2.35 4.97
N MET A 55 -6.25 -1.52 3.96
CA MET A 55 -5.25 -0.92 3.10
C MET A 55 -5.11 0.57 3.38
N LEU A 56 -3.89 1.09 3.23
CA LEU A 56 -3.57 2.51 3.27
C LEU A 56 -3.31 2.99 1.85
N LEU A 57 -4.09 3.99 1.41
CA LEU A 57 -3.97 4.57 0.08
C LEU A 57 -3.58 6.05 0.20
N GLY A 58 -2.52 6.44 -0.50
CA GLY A 58 -2.17 7.85 -0.70
C GLY A 58 -3.21 8.55 -1.58
N SER A 59 -3.26 9.87 -1.51
CA SER A 59 -4.11 10.69 -2.39
C SER A 59 -3.49 10.88 -3.78
#